data_AF-A0A3N9P0G6-F1
#
_entry.id   AF-A0A3N9P0G6-F1
#
_cell.length_a   1.000
_cell.length_b   1.000
_cell.length_c   1.000
_cell.angle_alpha   90.00
_cell.angle_beta   90.00
_cell.angle_gamma   90.00
#
_symmetry.space_group_name_H-M   'P 1'
#
loop_
_entity.id
_entity.type
_entity.pdbx_description
1 polymer ?
#
loop_
_entity_poly.entity_id
_entity_poly.type
_entity_poly.pdbx_seq_one_letter_code
_entity_poly.pdbx_strand_id
1 'polypeptide(L)'
;MSSHSEADKLMVVAHPDDESIFGGGALIQESGWKVICLTNGGNETRSREFHNAMNSVNADFEIWDFPDEYDGEFDEDQVKDALRDLLDSGQFHKVVTHNLQGEYGHRQHRSLSRILHSMKLDHLYIFETEDDPLPFHILQKKLQLLQHYKSQMFVIEQLMPFIVNEGLIWVDPWES
;
A
#
# COMPACT_ATOMS: atom_id res chain seq x y z
N MET A 1 3.31 -6.71 28.50
CA MET A 1 1.96 -6.73 27.89
C MET A 1 2.00 -5.68 26.81
N SER A 2 2.19 -6.09 25.55
CA SER A 2 2.27 -5.15 24.43
C SER A 2 0.85 -4.69 24.13
N SER A 3 0.53 -3.44 24.45
CA SER A 3 -0.70 -2.82 23.97
C SER A 3 -0.50 -2.54 22.49
N HIS A 4 -0.88 -3.49 21.62
CA HIS A 4 -1.14 -3.16 20.23
C HIS A 4 -2.26 -2.12 20.27
N SER A 5 -1.96 -0.88 19.90
CA SER A 5 -3.03 0.03 19.50
C SER A 5 -3.72 -0.64 18.32
N GLU A 6 -5.01 -0.92 18.40
CA GLU A 6 -5.75 -1.40 17.24
C GLU A 6 -5.49 -0.46 16.06
N ALA A 7 -5.06 -1.03 14.93
CA ALA A 7 -4.87 -0.25 13.72
C ALA A 7 -6.18 0.43 13.32
N ASP A 8 -6.12 1.75 13.11
CA ASP A 8 -7.25 2.60 12.76
C ASP A 8 -7.16 3.11 11.31
N LYS A 9 -6.09 2.76 10.61
CA LYS A 9 -5.85 3.04 9.20
C LYS A 9 -5.41 1.78 8.46
N LEU A 10 -5.91 1.61 7.24
CA LEU A 10 -5.63 0.45 6.39
C LEU A 10 -4.95 0.91 5.11
N MET A 11 -3.89 0.22 4.70
CA MET A 11 -3.27 0.38 3.39
C MET A 11 -3.28 -0.96 2.68
N VAL A 12 -3.84 -1.01 1.46
CA VAL A 12 -3.99 -2.25 0.67
C VAL A 12 -3.22 -2.09 -0.64
N VAL A 13 -2.18 -2.90 -0.82
CA VAL A 13 -1.25 -2.83 -1.96
C VAL A 13 -1.14 -4.15 -2.71
N ALA A 14 -0.81 -4.09 -3.99
CA ALA A 14 -0.72 -5.26 -4.84
C ALA A 14 0.55 -6.09 -4.53
N HIS A 15 1.72 -5.44 -4.42
CA HIS A 15 3.00 -6.13 -4.30
C HIS A 15 3.88 -5.63 -3.13
N PRO A 16 4.83 -6.47 -2.67
CA PRO A 16 5.81 -6.07 -1.66
C PRO A 16 6.77 -4.99 -2.17
N ASP A 17 6.61 -3.75 -1.69
CA ASP A 17 7.38 -2.52 -1.97
C ASP A 17 6.46 -1.33 -2.27
N ASP A 18 5.30 -1.57 -2.88
CA ASP A 18 4.31 -0.57 -3.26
C ASP A 18 3.93 0.35 -2.07
N GLU A 19 3.76 -0.22 -0.88
CA GLU A 19 3.41 0.54 0.33
C GLU A 19 4.49 1.54 0.74
N SER A 20 5.76 1.21 0.48
CA SER A 20 6.91 2.06 0.78
C SER A 20 7.23 3.01 -0.36
N ILE A 21 6.96 2.63 -1.61
CA ILE A 21 7.18 3.46 -2.81
C ILE A 21 6.15 4.59 -2.86
N PHE A 22 4.87 4.27 -2.67
CA PHE A 22 3.75 5.20 -2.89
C PHE A 22 3.09 5.72 -1.62
N GLY A 23 3.27 5.03 -0.48
CA GLY A 23 2.70 5.42 0.81
C GLY A 23 3.72 5.58 1.95
N GLY A 24 5.02 5.50 1.66
CA GLY A 24 6.06 5.36 2.69
C GLY A 24 6.11 6.53 3.67
N GLY A 25 5.87 7.74 3.20
CA GLY A 25 5.80 8.95 4.00
C GLY A 25 4.60 8.95 4.95
N ALA A 26 3.46 8.37 4.55
CA ALA A 26 2.31 8.22 5.44
C ALA A 26 2.60 7.18 6.54
N LEU A 27 3.28 6.08 6.21
CA LEU A 27 3.74 5.06 7.17
C LEU A 27 4.76 5.63 8.17
N ILE A 28 5.61 6.57 7.75
CA ILE A 28 6.64 7.20 8.59
C ILE A 28 6.05 8.28 9.52
N GLN A 29 5.02 9.00 9.05
CA GLN A 29 4.48 10.17 9.75
C GLN A 29 3.33 9.85 10.69
N GLU A 30 2.56 8.80 10.40
CA GLU A 30 1.38 8.40 11.16
C GLU A 30 1.57 6.99 11.77
N SER A 31 1.10 6.79 13.00
CA SER A 31 1.01 5.45 13.62
C SER A 31 -0.37 4.83 13.40
N GLY A 32 -0.54 3.54 13.71
CA GLY A 32 -1.86 2.86 13.65
C GLY A 32 -2.21 2.33 12.26
N TRP A 33 -1.21 2.09 11.42
CA TRP A 33 -1.39 1.45 10.12
C TRP A 33 -1.45 -0.07 10.26
N LYS A 34 -2.41 -0.67 9.55
CA LYS A 34 -2.36 -2.04 9.09
C LYS A 34 -2.12 -2.05 7.58
N VAL A 35 -1.13 -2.82 7.11
CA VAL A 35 -0.81 -2.94 5.68
C VAL A 35 -1.14 -4.35 5.19
N ILE A 36 -1.95 -4.46 4.14
CA ILE A 36 -2.24 -5.72 3.45
C ILE A 36 -1.56 -5.69 2.09
N CYS A 37 -0.63 -6.62 1.89
CA CYS A 37 -0.03 -6.88 0.57
C CYS A 37 -0.64 -8.13 -0.03
N LEU A 38 -1.22 -8.03 -1.24
CA LEU A 38 -2.03 -9.11 -1.81
C LEU A 38 -1.20 -10.29 -2.34
N THR A 39 0.02 -10.04 -2.82
CA THR A 39 0.82 -11.03 -3.54
C THR A 39 2.11 -11.38 -2.80
N ASN A 40 2.78 -12.43 -3.27
CA ASN A 40 4.15 -12.81 -2.91
C ASN A 40 4.37 -13.25 -1.46
N GLY A 41 3.32 -13.62 -0.71
CA GLY A 41 3.43 -14.20 0.62
C GLY A 41 4.29 -15.47 0.66
N GLY A 42 4.21 -16.29 -0.40
CA GLY A 42 5.01 -17.50 -0.60
C GLY A 42 6.43 -17.23 -1.15
N ASN A 43 6.71 -16.02 -1.62
CA ASN A 43 8.04 -15.63 -2.09
C ASN A 43 8.94 -15.30 -0.90
N GLU A 44 9.81 -16.22 -0.50
CA GLU A 44 10.65 -16.08 0.70
C GLU A 44 11.46 -14.78 0.75
N THR A 45 11.95 -14.28 -0.39
CA THR A 45 12.76 -13.05 -0.42
C THR A 45 11.87 -11.83 -0.30
N ARG A 46 10.87 -11.69 -1.18
CA ARG A 46 10.00 -10.50 -1.17
C ARG A 46 9.18 -10.40 0.12
N SER A 47 8.66 -11.51 0.61
CA SER A 47 7.96 -11.57 1.89
C SER A 47 8.87 -11.13 3.04
N ARG A 48 10.10 -11.64 3.13
CA ARG A 48 11.04 -11.22 4.18
C ARG A 48 11.39 -9.73 4.11
N GLU A 49 11.55 -9.18 2.90
CA GLU A 49 11.81 -7.74 2.71
C GLU A 49 10.63 -6.90 3.19
N PHE A 50 9.40 -7.28 2.84
CA PHE A 50 8.17 -6.66 3.33
C PHE A 50 8.06 -6.66 4.85
N HIS A 51 8.26 -7.83 5.48
CA HIS A 51 8.24 -7.93 6.93
C HIS A 51 9.26 -6.99 7.57
N ASN A 52 10.47 -6.89 7.04
CA ASN A 52 11.49 -5.99 7.59
C ASN A 52 11.09 -4.52 7.45
N ALA A 53 10.54 -4.14 6.28
CA ALA A 53 10.06 -2.79 6.02
C ALA A 53 8.93 -2.41 6.99
N MET A 54 7.89 -3.25 7.12
CA MET A 54 6.72 -2.95 7.96
C MET A 54 7.06 -2.91 9.45
N ASN A 55 7.95 -3.80 9.91
CA ASN A 55 8.47 -3.74 11.27
C ASN A 55 9.27 -2.45 11.53
N SER A 56 10.02 -1.93 10.55
CA SER A 56 10.83 -0.71 10.72
C SER A 56 9.99 0.55 10.96
N VAL A 57 8.75 0.57 10.45
CA VAL A 57 7.78 1.66 10.64
C VAL A 57 6.74 1.36 11.73
N ASN A 58 6.85 0.21 12.41
CA ASN A 58 5.90 -0.27 13.43
C ASN A 58 4.44 -0.32 12.92
N ALA A 59 4.24 -0.75 11.68
CA ALA A 59 2.90 -1.06 11.17
C ALA A 59 2.51 -2.50 11.55
N ASP A 60 1.21 -2.73 11.79
CA ASP A 60 0.66 -4.08 11.70
C ASP A 60 0.58 -4.46 10.21
N PHE A 61 0.69 -5.74 9.87
CA PHE A 61 0.67 -6.14 8.46
C PHE A 61 0.26 -7.59 8.23
N GLU A 62 -0.25 -7.86 7.04
CA GLU A 62 -0.40 -9.20 6.47
C GLU A 62 0.11 -9.20 5.03
N ILE A 63 0.70 -10.31 4.62
CA ILE A 63 1.05 -10.58 3.22
C ILE A 63 0.35 -11.86 2.79
N TRP A 64 -0.39 -11.77 1.70
CA TRP A 64 -1.16 -12.86 1.12
C TRP A 64 -0.43 -13.40 -0.12
N ASP A 65 -0.99 -14.44 -0.75
CA ASP A 65 -0.35 -15.12 -1.87
C ASP A 65 -1.31 -15.27 -3.06
N PHE A 66 -2.05 -14.20 -3.36
CA PHE A 66 -2.76 -14.12 -4.64
C PHE A 66 -1.75 -14.15 -5.80
N PRO A 67 -2.15 -14.63 -7.00
CA PRO A 67 -1.26 -14.68 -8.15
C PRO A 67 -0.64 -13.32 -8.48
N ASP A 68 0.69 -13.27 -8.58
CA ASP A 68 1.45 -12.12 -9.10
C ASP A 68 1.58 -12.27 -10.62
N GLU A 69 0.85 -11.42 -11.35
CA GLU A 69 0.74 -11.46 -12.80
C GLU A 69 0.81 -10.04 -13.36
N TYR A 70 1.98 -9.65 -13.88
CA TYR A 70 2.23 -8.31 -14.43
C TYR A 70 1.13 -7.79 -15.39
N ASP A 71 0.62 -8.68 -16.24
CA ASP A 71 -0.44 -8.40 -17.23
C ASP A 71 -1.83 -8.94 -16.82
N GLY A 72 -1.96 -9.45 -15.59
CA GLY A 72 -3.17 -10.07 -15.06
C GLY A 72 -4.10 -9.10 -14.33
N GLU A 73 -5.22 -9.65 -13.87
CA GLU A 73 -6.17 -9.00 -12.98
C GLU A 73 -6.38 -9.91 -11.75
N PHE A 74 -6.69 -9.30 -10.60
CA PHE A 74 -7.14 -10.07 -9.46
C PHE A 74 -8.55 -10.59 -9.70
N ASP A 75 -8.86 -11.76 -9.13
CA ASP A 75 -10.24 -12.23 -8.99
C ASP A 75 -10.97 -11.29 -8.02
N GLU A 76 -11.89 -10.49 -8.55
CA GLU A 76 -12.60 -9.45 -7.80
C GLU A 76 -13.39 -10.02 -6.63
N ASP A 77 -14.08 -11.15 -6.80
CA ASP A 77 -14.91 -11.74 -5.75
C ASP A 77 -14.04 -12.27 -4.62
N GLN A 78 -12.93 -12.96 -4.95
CA GLN A 78 -12.01 -13.48 -3.94
C GLN A 78 -11.33 -12.37 -3.12
N VAL A 79 -10.88 -11.29 -3.78
CA VAL A 79 -10.25 -10.15 -3.09
C VAL A 79 -11.28 -9.42 -2.23
N LYS A 80 -12.51 -9.21 -2.72
CA LYS A 80 -13.58 -8.58 -1.93
C LYS A 80 -13.92 -9.40 -0.70
N ASP A 81 -14.08 -10.71 -0.84
CA ASP A 81 -14.43 -11.58 0.27
C ASP A 81 -13.31 -11.60 1.33
N ALA A 82 -12.04 -11.65 0.91
CA ALA A 82 -10.91 -11.57 1.83
C ALA A 82 -10.82 -10.20 2.56
N LEU A 83 -11.11 -9.09 1.88
CA LEU A 83 -11.05 -7.76 2.48
C LEU A 83 -12.28 -7.41 3.32
N ARG A 84 -13.46 -7.98 3.03
CA ARG A 84 -14.70 -7.74 3.78
C ARG A 84 -14.55 -8.10 5.25
N ASP A 85 -14.04 -9.28 5.56
CA ASP A 85 -13.86 -9.72 6.94
C ASP A 85 -12.96 -8.75 7.73
N LEU A 86 -11.94 -8.20 7.08
CA LEU A 86 -11.03 -7.22 7.66
C LEU A 86 -11.71 -5.85 7.85
N LEU A 87 -12.41 -5.37 6.83
CA LEU A 87 -13.09 -4.07 6.86
C LEU A 87 -14.28 -4.06 7.82
N ASP A 88 -15.02 -5.16 7.94
CA ASP A 88 -16.17 -5.30 8.84
C ASP A 88 -15.74 -5.44 10.31
N SER A 89 -14.56 -6.02 10.56
CA SER A 89 -14.00 -6.17 11.91
C SER A 89 -13.19 -4.96 12.38
N GLY A 90 -12.66 -4.15 11.45
CA GLY A 90 -11.90 -2.95 11.74
C GLY A 90 -12.73 -1.67 11.72
N GLN A 91 -12.34 -0.67 12.51
CA GLN A 91 -12.92 0.68 12.45
C GLN A 91 -11.96 1.64 11.74
N PHE A 92 -11.71 1.40 10.45
CA PHE A 92 -10.76 2.20 9.67
C PHE A 92 -11.38 3.54 9.24
N HIS A 93 -10.78 4.65 9.67
CA HIS A 93 -11.19 6.00 9.22
C HIS A 93 -10.38 6.48 7.99
N LYS A 94 -9.43 5.68 7.54
CA LYS A 94 -8.62 5.92 6.33
C LYS A 94 -8.26 4.57 5.71
N VAL A 95 -8.67 4.36 4.46
CA VAL A 95 -8.28 3.21 3.65
C VAL A 95 -7.50 3.74 2.45
N VAL A 96 -6.28 3.26 2.24
CA VAL A 96 -5.40 3.71 1.14
C VAL A 96 -5.17 2.57 0.16
N THR A 97 -5.21 2.86 -1.14
CA THR A 97 -4.83 1.90 -2.18
C THR A 97 -4.28 2.61 -3.41
N HIS A 98 -4.04 1.87 -4.49
CA HIS A 98 -3.60 2.40 -5.78
C HIS A 98 -4.64 3.32 -6.42
N ASN A 99 -4.20 4.19 -7.34
CA ASN A 99 -5.08 4.96 -8.21
C ASN A 99 -5.56 4.15 -9.42
N LEU A 100 -6.59 4.68 -10.11
CA LEU A 100 -7.21 4.00 -11.26
C LEU A 100 -6.28 3.90 -12.48
N GLN A 101 -5.19 4.68 -12.52
CA GLN A 101 -4.16 4.65 -13.55
C GLN A 101 -3.11 3.56 -13.25
N GLY A 102 -2.96 3.15 -11.98
CA GLY A 102 -1.97 2.21 -11.49
C GLY A 102 -0.57 2.81 -11.39
N GLU A 103 -0.48 4.08 -10.96
CA GLU A 103 0.70 4.94 -10.79
C GLU A 103 1.58 5.08 -12.04
N TYR A 104 2.23 4.00 -12.46
CA TYR A 104 3.03 3.90 -13.67
C TYR A 104 2.40 2.98 -14.74
N GLY A 105 1.13 2.61 -14.57
CA GLY A 105 0.36 1.87 -15.54
C GLY A 105 0.31 0.36 -15.32
N HIS A 106 0.60 -0.13 -14.11
CA HIS A 106 0.58 -1.56 -13.80
C HIS A 106 -0.85 -2.13 -13.78
N ARG A 107 -1.08 -3.31 -14.37
CA ARG A 107 -2.45 -3.85 -14.47
C ARG A 107 -3.02 -4.27 -13.13
N GLN A 108 -2.24 -4.94 -12.29
CA GLN A 108 -2.72 -5.37 -10.98
C GLN A 108 -2.97 -4.20 -10.03
N HIS A 109 -2.27 -3.06 -10.19
CA HIS A 109 -2.58 -1.85 -9.42
C HIS A 109 -3.95 -1.30 -9.82
N ARG A 110 -4.20 -1.20 -11.13
CA ARG A 110 -5.52 -0.80 -11.66
C ARG A 110 -6.63 -1.76 -11.27
N SER A 111 -6.35 -3.07 -11.26
CA SER A 111 -7.30 -4.10 -10.85
C SER A 111 -7.68 -3.93 -9.38
N LEU A 112 -6.68 -3.84 -8.49
CA LEU A 112 -6.90 -3.60 -7.06
C LEU A 112 -7.63 -2.28 -6.80
N SER A 113 -7.21 -1.20 -7.45
CA SER A 113 -7.88 0.10 -7.37
C SER A 113 -9.37 -0.03 -7.72
N ARG A 114 -9.71 -0.64 -8.86
CA ARG A 114 -11.11 -0.85 -9.27
C ARG A 114 -11.91 -1.62 -8.24
N ILE A 115 -11.32 -2.68 -7.67
CA ILE A 115 -11.96 -3.50 -6.64
C ILE A 115 -12.32 -2.64 -5.43
N LEU A 116 -11.36 -1.89 -4.86
CA LEU A 116 -11.61 -1.05 -3.68
C LEU A 116 -12.61 0.09 -3.96
N HIS A 117 -12.55 0.72 -5.13
CA HIS A 117 -13.54 1.74 -5.52
C HIS A 117 -14.96 1.15 -5.57
N SER A 118 -15.11 -0.05 -6.12
CA SER A 118 -16.42 -0.72 -6.23
C SER A 118 -17.01 -1.12 -4.87
N MET A 119 -16.20 -1.16 -3.81
CA MET A 119 -16.67 -1.42 -2.43
C MET A 119 -17.31 -0.19 -1.77
N LYS A 120 -17.21 1.00 -2.38
CA LYS A 120 -17.86 2.26 -1.93
C LYS A 120 -17.53 2.60 -0.46
N LEU A 121 -16.25 2.58 -0.13
CA LEU A 121 -15.77 2.91 1.21
C LEU A 121 -15.85 4.43 1.46
N ASP A 122 -16.37 4.84 2.60
CA ASP A 122 -16.57 6.27 2.95
C ASP A 122 -15.25 7.07 3.06
N HIS A 123 -14.14 6.39 3.31
CA HIS A 123 -12.84 6.99 3.59
C HIS A 123 -11.73 6.40 2.73
N LEU A 124 -12.00 6.19 1.43
CA LEU A 124 -11.01 5.75 0.47
C LEU A 124 -10.07 6.89 0.07
N TYR A 125 -8.78 6.61 0.08
CA TYR A 125 -7.71 7.45 -0.41
C TYR A 125 -6.90 6.65 -1.42
N ILE A 126 -6.32 7.35 -2.38
CA ILE A 126 -5.47 6.76 -3.42
C ILE A 126 -4.07 7.36 -3.36
N PHE A 127 -3.07 6.56 -3.74
CA PHE A 127 -1.74 7.07 -4.04
C PHE A 127 -1.80 8.04 -5.22
N GLU A 128 -1.16 9.18 -5.09
CA GLU A 128 -0.98 10.13 -6.19
C GLU A 128 0.34 10.89 -6.05
N THR A 129 0.68 11.69 -7.06
CA THR A 129 1.79 12.64 -7.00
C THR A 129 1.31 14.06 -6.73
N GLU A 130 2.07 14.77 -5.89
CA GLU A 130 1.89 16.18 -5.54
C GLU A 130 2.97 17.03 -6.21
N ASP A 131 2.70 18.31 -6.42
CA ASP A 131 3.66 19.25 -7.02
C ASP A 131 4.92 19.41 -6.15
N ASP A 132 4.74 19.47 -4.84
CA ASP A 132 5.80 19.64 -3.87
C ASP A 132 6.38 18.29 -3.40
N PRO A 133 7.71 18.18 -3.27
CA PRO A 133 8.33 16.97 -2.75
C PRO A 133 8.05 16.80 -1.25
N LEU A 134 8.13 15.55 -0.77
CA LEU A 134 8.12 15.24 0.65
C LEU A 134 9.14 16.09 1.41
N PRO A 135 8.84 16.50 2.66
CA PRO A 135 9.81 17.17 3.51
C PRO A 135 11.11 16.37 3.60
N PHE A 136 12.25 17.03 3.45
CA PHE A 136 13.56 16.35 3.33
C PHE A 136 13.82 15.31 4.42
N HIS A 137 13.45 15.59 5.67
CA HIS A 137 13.63 14.67 6.79
C HIS A 137 12.74 13.41 6.70
N ILE A 138 11.57 13.50 6.05
CA ILE A 138 10.70 12.37 5.74
C ILE A 138 11.28 11.60 4.56
N LEU A 139 11.69 12.28 3.50
CA LEU A 139 12.32 11.63 2.34
C LEU A 139 13.57 10.84 2.74
N GLN A 140 14.41 11.36 3.64
CA GLN A 140 15.57 10.62 4.17
C GLN A 140 15.18 9.31 4.86
N LYS A 141 14.13 9.34 5.70
CA LYS A 141 13.61 8.13 6.34
C LYS A 141 12.97 7.18 5.34
N LYS A 142 12.28 7.71 4.33
CA LYS A 142 11.67 6.92 3.26
C LYS A 142 12.73 6.19 2.43
N LEU A 143 13.85 6.84 2.12
CA LEU A 143 14.97 6.19 1.47
C LEU A 143 15.61 5.10 2.34
N GLN A 144 15.61 5.23 3.68
CA GLN A 144 16.05 4.16 4.59
C GLN A 144 15.05 2.99 4.62
N LEU A 145 13.74 3.28 4.62
CA LEU A 145 12.69 2.27 4.51
C LEU A 145 12.84 1.45 3.22
N LEU A 146 13.03 2.13 2.08
CA LEU A 146 13.21 1.48 0.77
C LEU A 146 14.46 0.59 0.68
N GLN A 147 15.47 0.78 1.53
CA GLN A 147 16.66 -0.09 1.58
C GLN A 147 16.36 -1.52 2.07
N HIS A 148 15.18 -1.76 2.63
CA HIS A 148 14.73 -3.12 2.98
C HIS A 148 14.43 -3.96 1.73
N TYR A 149 14.06 -3.34 0.61
CA TYR A 149 13.70 -4.00 -0.65
C TYR A 149 14.90 -4.14 -1.60
N LYS A 150 15.93 -4.86 -1.16
CA LYS A 150 17.17 -5.03 -1.94
C LYS A 150 16.93 -5.73 -3.27
N SER A 151 16.00 -6.68 -3.29
CA SER A 151 15.64 -7.39 -4.52
C SER A 151 14.95 -6.51 -5.56
N GLN A 152 14.34 -5.39 -5.15
CA GLN A 152 13.55 -4.49 -6.00
C GLN A 152 14.21 -3.12 -6.24
N MET A 153 15.49 -2.95 -5.89
CA MET A 153 16.18 -1.66 -6.01
C MET A 153 16.13 -1.09 -7.45
N PHE A 154 16.17 -1.95 -8.46
CA PHE A 154 16.07 -1.54 -9.87
C PHE A 154 14.71 -0.93 -10.23
N VAL A 155 13.62 -1.37 -9.59
CA VAL A 155 12.27 -0.79 -9.74
C VAL A 155 12.22 0.54 -9.00
N ILE A 156 12.69 0.55 -7.75
CA ILE A 156 12.71 1.74 -6.88
C ILE A 156 13.44 2.91 -7.55
N GLU A 157 14.60 2.66 -8.18
CA GLU A 157 15.35 3.68 -8.91
C GLU A 157 14.56 4.30 -10.08
N GLN A 158 13.73 3.51 -10.76
CA GLN A 158 12.91 4.00 -11.89
C GLN A 158 11.69 4.80 -11.41
N LEU A 159 11.21 4.52 -10.20
CA LEU A 159 10.02 5.15 -9.62
C LEU A 159 10.35 6.34 -8.70
N MET A 160 11.59 6.83 -8.72
CA MET A 160 12.03 7.99 -7.93
C MET A 160 11.10 9.22 -8.02
N PRO A 161 10.51 9.59 -9.17
CA PRO A 161 9.55 10.68 -9.22
C PRO A 161 8.34 10.46 -8.29
N PHE A 162 7.76 9.25 -8.28
CA PHE A 162 6.65 8.90 -7.38
C PHE A 162 7.10 8.87 -5.92
N ILE A 163 8.34 8.42 -5.66
CA ILE A 163 8.87 8.34 -4.30
C ILE A 163 9.05 9.73 -3.69
N VAL A 164 9.55 10.69 -4.46
CA VAL A 164 9.87 12.04 -3.98
C VAL A 164 8.61 12.89 -3.79
N ASN A 165 7.64 12.73 -4.68
CA ASN A 165 6.46 13.57 -4.77
C ASN A 165 5.17 12.84 -4.35
N GLU A 166 5.25 11.79 -3.53
CA GLU A 166 4.04 11.05 -3.13
C GLU A 166 3.05 11.94 -2.37
N GLY A 167 1.77 11.64 -2.54
CA GLY A 167 0.65 12.18 -1.77
C GLY A 167 -0.49 11.18 -1.69
N LEU A 168 -1.46 11.46 -0.82
CA LEU A 168 -2.68 10.68 -0.66
C LEU A 168 -3.89 11.57 -0.92
N ILE A 169 -4.70 11.22 -1.91
CA ILE A 169 -5.90 11.99 -2.27
C ILE A 169 -7.15 11.23 -1.84
N TRP A 170 -8.04 11.90 -1.12
CA TRP A 170 -9.36 11.36 -0.78
C TRP A 170 -10.23 11.25 -2.03
N VAL A 171 -10.92 10.12 -2.17
CA VAL A 171 -11.86 9.86 -3.26
C VAL A 171 -13.28 9.92 -2.70
N ASP A 172 -14.15 10.73 -3.31
CA ASP A 172 -15.57 10.72 -3.00
C ASP A 172 -16.20 9.41 -3.52
N PRO A 173 -16.76 8.56 -2.64
CA PRO A 173 -17.35 7.27 -3.04
C PRO A 173 -18.56 7.41 -3.99
N TRP A 174 -19.06 8.62 -4.22
CA TRP A 174 -20.21 8.90 -5.10
C TRP A 174 -19.83 9.61 -6.40
N GLU A 175 -18.56 9.98 -6.61
CA GLU A 175 -18.08 10.64 -7.84
C GLU A 175 -17.38 9.69 -8.83
N SER A 176 -17.51 8.37 -8.66
CA SER A 176 -16.92 7.35 -9.55
C SER A 176 -17.84 6.89 -10.69
#